data_AF-A0A3R8V5K1-F1
#
_entry.id   AF-A0A3R8V5K1-F1
#
_cell.length_a   1.000
_cell.length_b   1.000
_cell.length_c   1.000
_cell.angle_alpha   90.00
_cell.angle_beta   90.00
_cell.angle_gamma   90.00
#
_symmetry.space_group_name_H-M   'P 1'
#
loop_
_entity.id
_entity.type
_entity.pdbx_description
1 polymer ?
#
loop_
_entity_poly.entity_id
_entity_poly.type
_entity_poly.pdbx_seq_one_letter_code
_entity_poly.pdbx_strand_id
1 'polypeptide(L)'
;MCTQGTIQETLEQASNGDARPGIIKTITERCMKTLPYSSIAALRLELAAAYDREGDQANCLSALSPYVADAARSDDEITQGMTGAAADEITGIMEVVRSMLDRCERRSPPGSVGR
;
A
#
# COMPACT_ATOMS: atom_id res chain seq x y z
N MET A 1 -20.94 5.03 -6.13
CA MET A 1 -20.21 3.88 -6.71
C MET A 1 -18.80 4.36 -6.98
N CYS A 2 -17.78 3.64 -6.54
CA CYS A 2 -16.41 3.98 -6.91
C CYS A 2 -16.17 3.54 -8.35
N THR A 3 -15.91 4.50 -9.23
CA THR A 3 -15.50 4.21 -10.59
C THR A 3 -13.99 4.11 -10.64
N GLN A 4 -13.47 3.35 -11.59
CA GLN A 4 -12.03 3.25 -11.82
C GLN A 4 -11.40 4.65 -12.04
N GLY A 5 -12.12 5.58 -12.66
CA GLY A 5 -11.68 6.96 -12.87
C GLY A 5 -11.43 7.76 -11.58
N THR A 6 -12.30 7.64 -10.57
CA THR A 6 -12.09 8.33 -9.27
C THR A 6 -10.82 7.84 -8.56
N ILE A 7 -10.49 6.56 -8.74
CA ILE A 7 -9.31 5.96 -8.11
C ILE A 7 -8.05 6.34 -8.86
N GLN A 8 -8.09 6.30 -10.20
CA GLN A 8 -6.99 6.78 -11.03
C GLN A 8 -6.63 8.23 -10.66
N GLU A 9 -7.62 9.11 -10.59
CA GLU A 9 -7.44 10.51 -10.20
C GLU A 9 -6.85 10.65 -8.79
N THR A 10 -7.32 9.84 -7.83
CA THR A 10 -6.80 9.86 -6.46
C THR A 10 -5.36 9.36 -6.40
N LEU A 11 -5.02 8.30 -7.14
CA LEU A 11 -3.66 7.76 -7.22
C LEU A 11 -2.72 8.77 -7.88
N GLU A 12 -3.16 9.44 -8.95
CA GLU A 12 -2.41 10.51 -9.60
C GLU A 12 -2.17 11.68 -8.64
N GLN A 13 -3.18 12.13 -7.90
CA GLN A 13 -3.03 13.17 -6.89
C GLN A 13 -2.09 12.73 -5.75
N ALA A 14 -2.15 11.47 -5.31
CA ALA A 14 -1.26 10.93 -4.28
C ALA A 14 0.20 10.83 -4.74
N SER A 15 0.40 10.44 -6.01
CA SER A 15 1.71 10.40 -6.65
C SER A 15 2.30 11.81 -6.81
N ASN A 16 1.48 12.81 -7.13
CA ASN A 16 1.90 14.21 -7.20
C ASN A 16 2.12 14.85 -5.81
N GLY A 17 1.75 14.15 -4.73
CA GLY A 17 1.86 14.66 -3.36
C GLY A 17 0.73 15.61 -2.94
N ASP A 18 -0.29 15.76 -3.78
CA ASP A 18 -1.45 16.64 -3.54
C ASP A 18 -2.55 15.96 -2.71
N ALA A 19 -2.61 14.63 -2.73
CA ALA A 19 -3.62 13.89 -1.96
C ALA A 19 -3.20 13.72 -0.50
N ARG A 20 -4.09 14.16 0.40
CA ARG A 20 -3.94 13.90 1.84
C ARG A 20 -4.22 12.41 2.15
N PRO A 21 -3.47 11.77 3.05
CA PRO A 21 -3.71 10.36 3.41
C PRO A 21 -5.13 10.10 3.91
N GLY A 22 -5.76 11.07 4.58
CA GLY A 22 -7.17 10.95 5.00
C GLY A 22 -8.16 10.81 3.84
N ILE A 23 -7.89 11.43 2.69
CA ILE A 23 -8.71 11.31 1.48
C ILE A 23 -8.52 9.92 0.87
N ILE A 24 -7.26 9.50 0.70
CA ILE A 24 -6.90 8.18 0.16
C ILE A 24 -7.52 7.06 1.02
N LYS A 25 -7.43 7.18 2.36
CA LYS A 25 -8.04 6.23 3.31
C LYS A 25 -9.55 6.14 3.14
N THR A 26 -10.24 7.28 3.06
CA THR A 26 -11.70 7.33 2.89
C THR A 26 -12.14 6.67 1.58
N ILE A 27 -11.40 6.92 0.49
CA ILE A 27 -11.67 6.32 -0.81
C ILE A 27 -11.40 4.81 -0.76
N THR A 28 -10.26 4.40 -0.19
CA THR A 28 -9.92 2.98 -0.02
C THR A 28 -11.01 2.22 0.73
N GLU A 29 -11.47 2.74 1.89
CA GLU A 29 -12.52 2.11 2.70
C GLU A 29 -13.87 2.02 1.96
N ARG A 30 -14.21 3.04 1.16
CA ARG A 30 -15.45 3.04 0.38
C ARG A 30 -15.39 2.13 -0.84
N CYS A 31 -14.22 2.01 -1.46
CA CYS A 31 -14.05 1.36 -2.75
C CYS A 31 -13.53 -0.08 -2.65
N MET A 32 -12.97 -0.50 -1.51
CA MET A 32 -12.35 -1.83 -1.36
C MET A 32 -13.27 -3.01 -1.67
N LYS A 33 -14.60 -2.86 -1.54
CA LYS A 33 -15.55 -3.95 -1.82
C LYS A 33 -15.85 -4.15 -3.30
N THR A 34 -15.53 -3.17 -4.13
CA THR A 34 -15.90 -3.13 -5.56
C THR A 34 -14.69 -3.19 -6.48
N LEU A 35 -13.47 -3.18 -5.93
CA LEU A 35 -12.25 -3.07 -6.70
C LEU A 35 -11.49 -4.39 -6.82
N PRO A 36 -10.73 -4.56 -7.92
CA PRO A 36 -9.79 -5.65 -8.01
C PRO A 36 -8.68 -5.46 -6.97
N TYR A 37 -8.09 -6.58 -6.59
CA TYR A 37 -7.04 -6.63 -5.58
C TYR A 37 -5.88 -5.67 -5.87
N SER A 38 -5.43 -5.58 -7.12
CA SER A 38 -4.32 -4.72 -7.53
C SER A 38 -4.61 -3.23 -7.37
N SER A 39 -5.83 -2.77 -7.64
CA SER A 39 -6.22 -1.38 -7.37
C SER A 39 -6.27 -1.07 -5.87
N ILE A 40 -6.70 -2.04 -5.04
CA ILE A 40 -6.71 -1.88 -3.58
C ILE A 40 -5.27 -1.83 -3.05
N ALA A 41 -4.39 -2.67 -3.58
CA ALA A 41 -2.97 -2.67 -3.23
C ALA A 41 -2.30 -1.35 -3.60
N ALA A 42 -2.53 -0.84 -4.81
CA ALA A 42 -2.02 0.46 -5.25
C ALA A 42 -2.49 1.60 -4.33
N LEU A 43 -3.77 1.64 -3.96
CA LEU A 43 -4.30 2.65 -3.04
C LEU A 43 -3.67 2.59 -1.65
N ARG A 44 -3.44 1.38 -1.11
CA ARG A 44 -2.78 1.20 0.18
C ARG A 44 -1.30 1.54 0.13
N LEU A 45 -0.62 1.26 -0.98
CA LEU A 45 0.76 1.66 -1.21
C LEU A 45 0.90 3.19 -1.27
N GLU A 46 0.02 3.88 -1.99
CA GLU A 46 -0.01 5.34 -2.01
C GLU A 46 -0.37 5.94 -0.65
N LEU A 47 -1.28 5.29 0.09
CA LEU A 47 -1.60 5.69 1.46
C LEU A 47 -0.38 5.57 2.38
N ALA A 48 0.36 4.45 2.29
CA ALA A 48 1.59 4.24 3.03
C ALA A 48 2.67 5.24 2.62
N ALA A 49 2.83 5.52 1.33
CA ALA A 49 3.76 6.53 0.83
C ALA A 49 3.40 7.94 1.35
N ALA A 50 2.12 8.29 1.41
CA ALA A 50 1.67 9.55 1.97
C ALA A 50 2.00 9.65 3.47
N TYR A 51 1.76 8.60 4.25
CA TYR A 51 2.16 8.57 5.67
C TYR A 51 3.68 8.58 5.85
N ASP A 52 4.44 7.92 4.98
CA ASP A 52 5.92 8.01 4.97
C ASP A 52 6.37 9.45 4.71
N ARG A 53 5.76 10.17 3.76
CA ARG A 53 6.06 11.59 3.51
C ARG A 53 5.75 12.47 4.73
N GLU A 54 4.66 12.20 5.44
CA GLU A 54 4.29 12.90 6.68
C GLU A 54 5.15 12.48 7.90
N GLY A 55 5.94 11.40 7.78
CA GLY A 55 6.75 10.86 8.88
C GLY A 55 5.94 10.08 9.92
N ASP A 56 4.70 9.69 9.59
CA ASP A 56 3.82 8.92 10.46
C ASP A 56 4.05 7.41 10.26
N GLN A 57 5.06 6.89 10.96
CA GLN A 57 5.41 5.47 10.89
C GLN A 57 4.24 4.55 11.26
N ALA A 58 3.46 4.90 12.30
CA ALA A 58 2.39 4.05 12.80
C ALA A 58 1.30 3.86 11.74
N ASN A 59 0.90 4.95 11.09
CA ASN A 59 -0.09 4.89 10.02
C ASN A 59 0.48 4.32 8.70
N CYS A 60 1.78 4.51 8.43
CA CYS A 60 2.49 3.85 7.31
C CYS A 60 2.38 2.32 7.41
N LEU A 61 2.73 1.76 8.57
CA LEU A 61 2.62 0.33 8.83
C LEU A 61 1.16 -0.14 8.87
N SER A 62 0.26 0.66 9.45
CA SER A 62 -1.16 0.32 9.50
C SER A 62 -1.80 0.23 8.10
N ALA A 63 -1.35 1.04 7.14
CA ALA A 63 -1.86 1.01 5.77
C ALA A 63 -1.52 -0.31 5.06
N LEU A 64 -0.35 -0.89 5.37
CA LEU A 64 0.15 -2.14 4.79
C LEU A 64 -0.10 -3.38 5.65
N SER A 65 -0.64 -3.22 6.86
CA SER A 65 -0.95 -4.32 7.78
C SER A 65 -1.64 -5.53 7.13
N PRO A 66 -2.63 -5.36 6.21
CA PRO A 66 -3.26 -6.50 5.54
C PRO A 66 -2.31 -7.35 4.68
N TYR A 67 -1.19 -6.77 4.21
CA TYR A 67 -0.22 -7.45 3.36
C TYR A 67 0.99 -7.97 4.12
N VAL A 68 1.14 -7.68 5.42
CA VAL A 68 2.32 -8.11 6.20
C VAL A 68 2.46 -9.62 6.21
N ALA A 69 1.35 -10.35 6.34
CA ALA A 69 1.37 -11.82 6.32
C ALA A 69 1.80 -12.37 4.95
N ASP A 70 1.30 -11.79 3.86
CA ASP A 70 1.65 -12.22 2.51
C ASP A 70 3.08 -11.79 2.11
N ALA A 71 3.50 -10.60 2.53
CA ALA A 71 4.85 -10.09 2.33
C ALA A 71 5.91 -10.93 3.05
N ALA A 72 5.55 -11.59 4.16
CA ALA A 72 6.41 -12.52 4.89
C ALA A 72 6.54 -13.90 4.23
N ARG A 73 5.67 -14.24 3.28
CA ARG A 73 5.69 -15.50 2.53
C ARG A 73 6.53 -15.34 1.27
N SER A 74 7.02 -16.46 0.74
CA SER A 74 7.77 -16.50 -0.52
C SER A 74 6.86 -16.30 -1.73
N ASP A 75 7.40 -15.86 -2.86
CA ASP A 75 6.62 -15.61 -4.08
C ASP A 75 5.90 -16.88 -4.58
N ASP A 76 6.56 -18.04 -4.47
CA ASP A 76 5.94 -19.34 -4.77
C ASP A 76 4.74 -19.67 -3.85
N GLU A 77 4.78 -19.23 -2.59
CA GLU A 77 3.73 -19.53 -1.61
C GLU A 77 2.48 -18.65 -1.80
N ILE A 78 2.67 -17.41 -2.24
CA ILE A 78 1.58 -16.46 -2.53
C ILE A 78 0.97 -16.69 -3.91
N THR A 79 1.74 -17.24 -4.86
CA THR A 79 1.27 -17.51 -6.24
C THR A 79 0.82 -18.95 -6.45
N GLN A 80 0.82 -19.78 -5.40
CA GLN A 80 0.44 -21.18 -5.48
C GLN A 80 -0.96 -21.36 -6.10
N GLY A 81 -1.03 -22.04 -7.25
CA GLY A 81 -2.28 -22.30 -7.97
C GLY A 81 -2.76 -21.15 -8.88
N MET A 82 -1.99 -20.08 -9.01
CA MET A 82 -2.27 -18.98 -9.95
C MET A 82 -1.72 -19.29 -11.36
N THR A 83 -2.31 -18.65 -12.37
CA THR A 83 -1.76 -18.66 -13.74
C THR A 83 -0.65 -17.61 -13.85
N GLY A 84 0.30 -17.80 -14.77
CA GLY A 84 1.53 -16.98 -14.87
C GLY A 84 1.28 -15.47 -14.82
N ALA A 85 0.32 -14.94 -15.58
CA ALA A 85 0.02 -13.50 -15.58
C ALA A 85 -0.50 -12.97 -14.23
N ALA A 86 -1.32 -13.75 -13.52
CA ALA A 86 -1.82 -13.38 -12.20
C ALA A 86 -0.72 -13.52 -11.13
N ALA A 87 0.13 -14.54 -11.26
CA ALA A 87 1.29 -14.74 -10.39
C ALA A 87 2.29 -13.58 -10.51
N ASP A 88 2.57 -13.12 -11.73
CA ASP A 88 3.47 -11.98 -11.98
C ASP A 88 2.90 -10.67 -11.41
N GLU A 89 1.59 -10.42 -11.59
CA GLU A 89 0.91 -9.23 -11.03
C GLU A 89 1.01 -9.20 -9.49
N ILE A 90 0.73 -10.33 -8.84
CA ILE A 90 0.76 -10.44 -7.37
C ILE A 90 2.20 -10.33 -6.83
N THR A 91 3.16 -10.98 -7.48
CA THR A 91 4.57 -10.91 -7.09
C THR A 91 5.10 -9.48 -7.20
N GLY A 92 4.79 -8.78 -8.29
CA GLY A 92 5.18 -7.38 -8.47
C GLY A 92 4.58 -6.46 -7.40
N ILE A 93 3.32 -6.67 -7.01
CA ILE A 93 2.71 -5.93 -5.90
C ILE A 93 3.45 -6.21 -4.58
N MET A 94 3.74 -7.47 -4.29
CA MET A 94 4.39 -7.85 -3.03
C MET A 94 5.83 -7.35 -2.93
N GLU A 95 6.56 -7.28 -4.04
CA GLU A 95 7.88 -6.66 -4.07
C GLU A 95 7.84 -5.19 -3.61
N VAL A 96 6.88 -4.42 -4.14
CA VAL A 96 6.69 -3.02 -3.76
C VAL A 96 6.23 -2.89 -2.32
N VAL A 97 5.32 -3.77 -1.86
CA VAL A 97 4.86 -3.80 -0.47
C VAL A 97 6.01 -4.08 0.49
N ARG A 98 6.86 -5.08 0.23
CA ARG A 98 8.02 -5.42 1.06
C ARG A 98 8.98 -4.23 1.16
N SER A 99 9.27 -3.57 0.03
CA SER A 99 10.12 -2.38 -0.02
C SER A 99 9.52 -1.22 0.79
N MET A 100 8.21 -0.99 0.69
CA MET A 100 7.55 0.06 1.46
C MET A 100 7.46 -0.26 2.96
N LEU A 101 7.21 -1.51 3.33
CA LEU A 101 7.24 -1.96 4.73
C LEU A 101 8.62 -1.70 5.34
N ASP A 102 9.68 -2.14 4.67
CA ASP A 102 11.06 -1.91 5.09
C ASP A 102 11.38 -0.41 5.25
N ARG A 103 10.88 0.42 4.33
CA ARG A 103 10.98 1.89 4.44
C ARG A 103 10.21 2.45 5.64
N CYS A 104 8.96 2.03 5.84
CA CYS A 104 8.14 2.42 7.00
C CYS A 104 8.83 2.00 8.32
N GLU A 105 9.42 0.80 8.38
CA GLU A 105 10.09 0.26 9.57
C GLU A 105 11.42 0.98 9.88
N ARG A 106 12.21 1.29 8.84
CA ARG A 106 13.46 2.06 8.98
C ARG A 106 13.23 3.52 9.32
N ARG A 107 12.02 4.05 9.07
CA ARG A 107 11.60 5.39 9.50
C ARG A 107 11.49 5.39 11.02
N SER A 108 12.61 5.56 11.71
CA SER A 108 12.62 5.75 13.17
C SER A 108 11.55 6.77 13.56
N PRO A 109 10.74 6.51 14.60
CA PRO A 109 9.87 7.54 15.13
C PRO A 109 10.76 8.74 15.51
N PRO A 110 10.26 9.99 15.44
CA PRO A 110 11.01 11.18 15.88
C PRO A 110 11.25 11.22 17.42
N GLY A 111 11.56 10.09 18.04
CA GLY A 111 11.74 9.89 19.47
C GLY A 111 12.71 8.78 19.88
N SER A 112 13.42 8.11 18.96
CA SER A 112 14.57 7.26 19.32
C SER A 112 15.83 8.13 19.56
N VAL A 113 15.83 8.90 20.65
CA VAL A 113 16.99 9.64 21.18
C VAL A 113 17.74 8.79 22.23
N GLY A 114 19.07 8.80 22.17
CA GLY A 114 19.98 8.44 23.28
C GLY A 114 21.31 7.90 22.74
N ARG A 115 22.48 8.43 23.07
CA ARG A 115 22.92 9.27 24.18
C ARG A 115 24.26 9.92 23.80
#